data_AF-A0AA39YPL5-F1
#
_entry.id   AF-A0AA39YPL5-F1
#
_cell.length_a   1.000
_cell.length_b   1.000
_cell.length_c   1.000
_cell.angle_alpha   90.00
_cell.angle_beta   90.00
_cell.angle_gamma   90.00
#
_symmetry.space_group_name_H-M   'P 1'
#
loop_
_entity.id
_entity.type
_entity.pdbx_description
1 polymer ?
#
loop_
_entity_poly.entity_id
_entity_poly.type
_entity_poly.pdbx_seq_one_letter_code
_entity_poly.pdbx_strand_id
1 'polypeptide(L)'
;MANLLKDAITLPRNARRPRFVRILHPDYSEAENTLLCLCALDDDGIDYDTALVACGIVTGNTSTGFFGTREAGAQGFERVTRPGDGILRGSEYFFQLPDDDARGRPYPVVPRFEDWTFPHDAMPSPWRDVNRQTQEGPSCRITDYMWGVERAHVVPHSVRTWWDREELDQYVATDRFSQNTIDASDNMIPLRSDMHTVFDDKVFAIVPKRDGRELSLVIHIVNPIRDGYLHQHYHNRKLLPFGCSIECLFARFAWTIFSPRVMGHFWDKCNTSRLLLVRDPTTGTSTLESRDREQVNSLLAASRSRSASPRKRKAPEAAGNDVRLLEYDPLDSGIGDSSQADSGSADRSPSRGRSRKRQRASDEEGLDRVVQKRGKVELDVKM
;
A
#
# COMPACT_ATOMS: atom_id res chain seq x y z
N MET A 1 28.61 -12.43 36.39
CA MET A 1 27.42 -12.33 35.51
C MET A 1 27.21 -10.88 35.10
N ALA A 2 27.90 -10.41 34.06
CA ALA A 2 27.63 -9.16 33.34
C ALA A 2 28.67 -9.05 32.22
N ASN A 3 28.37 -9.54 31.01
CA ASN A 3 29.09 -9.19 29.77
C ASN A 3 28.40 -9.81 28.54
N LEU A 4 27.11 -9.59 28.40
CA LEU A 4 26.37 -9.85 27.16
C LEU A 4 25.36 -8.73 26.99
N LEU A 5 25.76 -7.65 26.32
CA LEU A 5 24.93 -6.60 25.70
C LEU A 5 25.84 -5.42 25.32
N LYS A 6 26.71 -5.62 24.33
CA LYS A 6 27.38 -4.52 23.59
C LYS A 6 27.44 -4.79 22.10
N ASP A 7 26.46 -5.51 21.56
CA ASP A 7 26.22 -5.47 20.12
C ASP A 7 25.37 -4.23 19.85
N ALA A 8 26.08 -3.09 19.77
CA ALA A 8 25.53 -1.88 19.19
C ALA A 8 25.06 -2.24 17.77
N ILE A 9 23.78 -2.01 17.50
CA ILE A 9 23.19 -2.02 16.17
C ILE A 9 23.96 -0.97 15.37
N THR A 10 25.03 -1.42 14.72
CA THR A 10 25.83 -0.59 13.84
C THR A 10 25.00 -0.49 12.57
N LEU A 11 24.26 0.61 12.40
CA LEU A 11 23.62 0.90 11.11
C LEU A 11 24.71 0.76 10.03
N PRO A 12 24.51 -0.10 9.02
CA PRO A 12 25.54 -0.33 8.02
C PRO A 12 25.83 0.99 7.30
N ARG A 13 26.97 1.62 7.62
CA ARG A 13 27.48 2.86 7.00
C ARG A 13 27.73 2.71 5.49
N ASN A 14 27.59 1.51 4.94
CA ASN A 14 27.82 1.14 3.54
C ASN A 14 26.61 0.45 2.90
N ALA A 15 25.37 0.80 3.27
CA ALA A 15 24.23 0.39 2.46
C ALA A 15 24.37 1.01 1.05
N ARG A 16 24.76 0.21 0.05
CA ARG A 16 24.76 0.64 -1.35
C ARG A 16 23.36 1.16 -1.65
N ARG A 17 23.27 2.34 -2.27
CA ARG A 17 21.98 2.85 -2.74
C ARG A 17 21.34 1.78 -3.61
N PRO A 18 20.05 1.44 -3.39
CA PRO A 18 19.39 0.43 -4.19
C PRO A 18 19.46 0.85 -5.66
N ARG A 19 19.88 -0.09 -6.52
CA ARG A 19 19.82 0.08 -7.96
C ARG A 19 18.34 0.05 -8.38
N PHE A 20 18.04 0.69 -9.49
CA PHE A 20 16.69 0.69 -10.07
C PHE A 20 16.75 0.18 -11.51
N VAL A 21 15.71 -0.55 -11.90
CA VAL A 21 15.41 -0.88 -13.29
C VAL A 21 14.34 0.09 -13.77
N ARG A 22 14.64 0.85 -14.82
CA ARG A 22 13.68 1.74 -15.47
C ARG A 22 12.90 0.96 -16.53
N ILE A 23 11.59 0.93 -16.39
CA ILE A 23 10.73 0.50 -17.48
C ILE A 23 10.30 1.74 -18.25
N LEU A 24 10.46 1.69 -19.57
CA LEU A 24 10.30 2.81 -20.48
C LEU A 24 9.09 2.61 -21.37
N HIS A 25 8.42 3.70 -21.68
CA HIS A 25 7.38 3.80 -22.67
C HIS A 25 8.01 4.09 -24.05
N PRO A 26 7.69 3.33 -25.12
CA PRO A 26 8.37 3.42 -26.41
C PRO A 26 8.10 4.73 -27.16
N ASP A 27 6.90 5.29 -27.04
CA ASP A 27 6.45 6.45 -27.85
C ASP A 27 6.78 7.83 -27.28
N TYR A 28 7.44 7.91 -26.10
CA TYR A 28 7.87 9.18 -25.53
C TYR A 28 9.38 9.38 -25.68
N SER A 29 9.82 10.64 -25.64
CA SER A 29 11.23 11.00 -25.77
C SER A 29 12.08 10.45 -24.61
N GLU A 30 13.36 10.18 -24.84
CA GLU A 30 14.26 9.57 -23.84
C GLU A 30 14.35 10.34 -22.51
N ALA A 31 14.13 11.66 -22.56
CA ALA A 31 14.13 12.52 -21.37
C ALA A 31 12.90 12.30 -20.46
N GLU A 32 11.80 11.78 -21.01
CA GLU A 32 10.49 11.70 -20.35
C GLU A 32 9.80 10.33 -20.51
N ASN A 33 10.48 9.32 -21.02
CA ASN A 33 9.88 8.03 -21.32
C ASN A 33 9.84 7.03 -20.15
N THR A 34 10.28 7.40 -18.95
CA THR A 34 10.21 6.48 -17.80
C THR A 34 8.76 6.21 -17.43
N LEU A 35 8.28 4.99 -17.67
CA LEU A 35 6.96 4.53 -17.24
C LEU A 35 6.95 4.14 -15.77
N LEU A 36 7.88 3.27 -15.35
CA LEU A 36 8.03 2.80 -13.98
C LEU A 36 9.51 2.83 -13.56
N CYS A 37 9.75 3.13 -12.29
CA CYS A 37 11.04 2.96 -11.66
C CYS A 37 10.91 1.89 -10.57
N LEU A 38 11.51 0.71 -10.80
CA LEU A 38 11.36 -0.44 -9.92
C LEU A 38 12.70 -0.80 -9.26
N CYS A 39 12.67 -1.17 -7.99
CA CYS A 39 13.90 -1.48 -7.25
C CYS A 39 14.50 -2.81 -7.70
N ALA A 40 15.81 -2.80 -7.93
CA ALA A 40 16.55 -3.94 -8.42
C ALA A 40 17.14 -4.75 -7.24
N LEU A 41 16.27 -5.38 -6.45
CA LEU A 41 16.62 -6.09 -5.21
C LEU A 41 16.72 -7.61 -5.39
N ASP A 42 16.41 -8.14 -6.57
CA ASP A 42 16.51 -9.55 -6.94
C ASP A 42 17.85 -9.82 -7.64
N ASP A 43 18.92 -10.10 -6.89
CA ASP A 43 20.27 -10.31 -7.44
C ASP A 43 20.72 -9.20 -8.40
N ASP A 44 20.71 -7.98 -7.88
CA ASP A 44 20.89 -6.72 -8.60
C ASP A 44 19.85 -6.45 -9.70
N GLY A 45 18.86 -7.31 -9.94
CA GLY A 45 17.79 -7.14 -10.94
C GLY A 45 16.39 -7.09 -10.32
N ILE A 46 15.37 -7.27 -11.15
CA ILE A 46 13.98 -7.39 -10.72
C ILE A 46 13.35 -8.66 -11.27
N ASP A 47 12.51 -9.33 -10.48
CA ASP A 47 11.67 -10.42 -10.95
C ASP A 47 10.83 -10.02 -12.18
N TYR A 48 10.99 -10.78 -13.26
CA TYR A 48 10.41 -10.54 -14.58
C TYR A 48 8.89 -10.50 -14.51
N ASP A 49 8.29 -11.48 -13.83
CA ASP A 49 6.84 -11.63 -13.77
C ASP A 49 6.22 -10.48 -12.95
N THR A 50 6.86 -10.11 -11.83
CA THR A 50 6.49 -8.94 -11.02
C THR A 50 6.53 -7.65 -11.83
N ALA A 51 7.62 -7.42 -12.57
CA ALA A 51 7.75 -6.24 -13.43
C ALA A 51 6.70 -6.23 -14.55
N LEU A 52 6.44 -7.37 -15.19
CA LEU A 52 5.47 -7.48 -16.27
C LEU A 52 4.04 -7.18 -15.79
N VAL A 53 3.67 -7.75 -14.64
CA VAL A 53 2.36 -7.51 -14.03
C VAL A 53 2.22 -6.04 -13.59
N ALA A 54 3.27 -5.43 -13.02
CA ALA A 54 3.25 -4.01 -12.67
C ALA A 54 3.00 -3.12 -13.90
N CYS A 55 3.62 -3.45 -15.04
CA CYS A 55 3.38 -2.74 -16.30
C CYS A 55 1.95 -2.96 -16.80
N GLY A 56 1.47 -4.21 -16.78
CA GLY A 56 0.10 -4.53 -17.15
C GLY A 56 -0.94 -3.76 -16.32
N ILE A 57 -0.73 -3.61 -15.00
CA ILE A 57 -1.60 -2.82 -14.12
C ILE A 57 -1.70 -1.38 -14.61
N VAL A 58 -0.57 -0.71 -14.86
CA VAL A 58 -0.58 0.71 -15.25
C VAL A 58 -1.03 0.93 -16.69
N THR A 59 -1.11 -0.11 -17.52
CA THR A 59 -1.70 -0.03 -18.87
C THR A 59 -3.13 -0.59 -18.93
N GLY A 60 -3.81 -0.73 -17.78
CA GLY A 60 -5.22 -1.14 -17.75
C GLY A 60 -5.43 -2.66 -17.87
N ASN A 61 -4.59 -3.43 -17.18
CA ASN A 61 -4.57 -4.90 -17.16
C ASN A 61 -4.21 -5.56 -18.50
N THR A 62 -3.29 -4.95 -19.25
CA THR A 62 -2.82 -5.57 -20.50
C THR A 62 -2.06 -6.86 -20.22
N SER A 63 -2.53 -7.97 -20.79
CA SER A 63 -1.96 -9.31 -20.60
C SER A 63 -0.96 -9.71 -21.69
N THR A 64 -0.94 -8.99 -22.81
CA THR A 64 -0.15 -9.31 -24.00
C THR A 64 1.15 -8.52 -24.09
N GLY A 65 1.41 -7.61 -23.14
CA GLY A 65 2.61 -6.79 -23.13
C GLY A 65 3.89 -7.61 -22.99
N PHE A 66 5.00 -7.05 -23.47
CA PHE A 66 6.32 -7.69 -23.41
C PHE A 66 7.43 -6.65 -23.23
N PHE A 67 8.58 -7.10 -22.76
CA PHE A 67 9.77 -6.25 -22.67
C PHE A 67 10.58 -6.32 -23.96
N GLY A 68 11.11 -5.18 -24.36
CA GLY A 68 12.11 -5.08 -25.42
C GLY A 68 13.30 -4.24 -25.00
N THR A 69 14.41 -4.45 -25.69
CA THR A 69 15.59 -3.57 -25.62
C THR A 69 15.79 -2.90 -26.97
N ARG A 70 16.46 -1.76 -26.98
CA ARG A 70 16.80 -1.05 -28.21
C ARG A 70 18.27 -0.68 -28.14
N GLU A 71 19.07 -1.22 -29.05
CA GLU A 71 20.44 -0.77 -29.22
C GLU A 71 20.46 0.63 -29.82
N ALA A 72 21.47 1.42 -29.45
CA ALA A 72 21.64 2.76 -29.99
C ALA A 72 21.80 2.71 -31.51
N GLY A 73 20.87 3.34 -32.24
CA GLY A 73 20.86 3.38 -33.70
C GLY A 73 20.07 2.27 -34.40
N ALA A 74 19.51 1.30 -33.66
CA ALA A 74 18.64 0.27 -34.24
C ALA A 74 17.21 0.81 -34.51
N GLN A 75 16.61 0.42 -35.65
CA GLN A 75 15.25 0.83 -36.06
C GLN A 75 14.12 -0.02 -35.46
N GLY A 76 14.38 -0.77 -34.39
CA GLY A 76 13.36 -1.62 -33.78
C GLY A 76 13.76 -2.08 -32.39
N PHE A 77 12.83 -2.77 -31.73
CA PHE A 77 13.07 -3.37 -30.43
C PHE A 77 13.36 -4.86 -30.56
N GLU A 78 14.38 -5.33 -29.86
CA GLU A 78 14.61 -6.75 -29.67
C GLU A 78 13.79 -7.24 -28.48
N ARG A 79 12.91 -8.22 -28.71
CA ARG A 79 12.07 -8.80 -27.67
C ARG A 79 12.92 -9.54 -26.65
N VAL A 80 12.77 -9.18 -25.38
CA VAL A 80 13.41 -9.86 -24.26
C VAL A 80 12.61 -11.11 -23.92
N THR A 81 13.28 -12.26 -23.95
CA THR A 81 12.73 -13.51 -23.43
C THR A 81 12.86 -13.54 -21.91
N ARG A 82 11.89 -14.16 -21.22
CA ARG A 82 11.96 -14.35 -19.76
C ARG A 82 13.26 -15.09 -19.41
N PRO A 83 14.16 -14.51 -18.60
CA PRO A 83 15.39 -15.19 -18.19
C PRO A 83 15.09 -16.51 -17.48
N GLY A 84 16.03 -17.47 -17.54
CA GLY A 84 15.85 -18.80 -16.94
C GLY A 84 15.62 -18.76 -15.44
N ASP A 85 16.29 -17.84 -14.75
CA ASP A 85 16.08 -17.54 -13.33
C ASP A 85 14.96 -16.51 -13.08
N GLY A 86 14.35 -15.99 -14.14
CA GLY A 86 13.29 -14.99 -14.08
C GLY A 86 13.74 -13.59 -13.73
N ILE A 87 15.04 -13.25 -13.72
CA ILE A 87 15.50 -11.95 -13.23
C ILE A 87 15.98 -11.02 -14.37
N LEU A 88 15.35 -9.85 -14.48
CA LEU A 88 15.73 -8.76 -15.38
C LEU A 88 16.88 -7.93 -14.78
N ARG A 89 18.08 -8.06 -15.34
CA ARG A 89 19.31 -7.39 -14.84
C ARG A 89 19.76 -6.17 -15.64
N GLY A 90 19.14 -5.89 -16.78
CA GLY A 90 19.34 -4.64 -17.50
C GLY A 90 18.96 -3.43 -16.65
N SER A 91 19.55 -2.28 -16.93
CA SER A 91 19.16 -1.03 -16.28
C SER A 91 17.85 -0.48 -16.83
N GLU A 92 17.54 -0.79 -18.09
CA GLU A 92 16.43 -0.20 -18.83
C GLU A 92 15.77 -1.23 -19.74
N TYR A 93 14.45 -1.20 -19.81
CA TYR A 93 13.64 -2.02 -20.70
C TYR A 93 12.46 -1.22 -21.23
N PHE A 94 12.08 -1.40 -22.48
CA PHE A 94 10.86 -0.83 -23.03
C PHE A 94 9.70 -1.80 -22.84
N PHE A 95 8.58 -1.33 -22.31
CA PHE A 95 7.35 -2.11 -22.26
C PHE A 95 6.53 -1.85 -23.53
N GLN A 96 6.26 -2.91 -24.29
CA GLN A 96 5.58 -2.85 -25.58
C GLN A 96 4.29 -3.64 -25.56
N LEU A 97 3.32 -3.19 -26.34
CA LEU A 97 2.05 -3.87 -26.56
C LEU A 97 2.02 -4.40 -28.01
N PRO A 98 1.63 -5.67 -28.25
CA PRO A 98 1.70 -6.27 -29.58
C PRO A 98 0.71 -5.70 -30.60
N ASP A 99 -0.41 -5.12 -30.14
CA ASP A 99 -1.47 -4.54 -30.97
C ASP A 99 -1.49 -3.00 -30.92
N ASP A 100 -0.33 -2.34 -30.95
CA ASP A 100 -0.31 -0.91 -31.26
C ASP A 100 -0.51 -0.68 -32.78
N ASP A 101 -1.63 -1.20 -33.29
CA ASP A 101 -2.27 -0.86 -34.57
C ASP A 101 -2.76 0.61 -34.61
N ALA A 102 -2.53 1.34 -33.53
CA ALA A 102 -2.83 2.75 -33.43
C ALA A 102 -1.72 3.63 -34.01
N ARG A 103 -1.49 3.53 -35.33
CA ARG A 103 -1.03 4.62 -36.21
C ARG A 103 -0.25 5.77 -35.51
N GLY A 104 0.92 5.48 -34.94
CA GLY A 104 1.83 6.49 -34.40
C GLY A 104 1.36 7.28 -33.18
N ARG A 105 0.48 6.75 -32.32
CA ARG A 105 0.14 7.37 -31.02
C ARG A 105 0.66 6.53 -29.84
N PRO A 106 1.03 7.15 -28.70
CA PRO A 106 1.36 6.42 -27.47
C PRO A 106 0.21 5.58 -26.96
N TYR A 107 0.50 4.43 -26.33
CA TYR A 107 -0.52 3.70 -25.57
C TYR A 107 -0.94 4.47 -24.29
N PRO A 108 -2.19 4.28 -23.82
CA PRO A 108 -2.68 4.99 -22.65
C PRO A 108 -2.14 4.41 -21.34
N VAL A 109 -1.93 5.29 -20.35
CA VAL A 109 -1.52 4.91 -19.00
C VAL A 109 -2.62 5.28 -18.00
N VAL A 110 -2.95 4.36 -17.09
CA VAL A 110 -3.85 4.61 -15.98
C VAL A 110 -3.15 5.56 -15.00
N PRO A 111 -3.72 6.73 -14.67
CA PRO A 111 -2.98 7.71 -13.89
C PRO A 111 -3.02 7.47 -12.39
N ARG A 112 -4.09 6.84 -11.87
CA ARG A 112 -4.30 6.64 -10.43
C ARG A 112 -4.96 5.30 -10.16
N PHE A 113 -4.81 4.81 -8.93
CA PHE A 113 -5.49 3.60 -8.48
C PHE A 113 -7.02 3.73 -8.61
N GLU A 114 -7.59 4.90 -8.34
CA GLU A 114 -9.04 5.10 -8.44
C GLU A 114 -9.57 4.98 -9.88
N ASP A 115 -8.72 5.15 -10.89
CA ASP A 115 -9.06 4.99 -12.31
C ASP A 115 -8.86 3.55 -12.80
N TRP A 116 -8.14 2.72 -12.04
CA TRP A 116 -7.84 1.34 -12.40
C TRP A 116 -9.06 0.44 -12.18
N THR A 117 -9.32 -0.44 -13.14
CA THR A 117 -10.37 -1.47 -13.07
C THR A 117 -9.80 -2.77 -12.52
N PHE A 118 -10.50 -3.43 -11.59
CA PHE A 118 -10.04 -4.74 -11.13
C PHE A 118 -10.27 -5.81 -12.22
N PRO A 119 -9.29 -6.68 -12.55
CA PRO A 119 -9.42 -7.60 -13.68
C PRO A 119 -10.25 -8.87 -13.40
N HIS A 120 -10.89 -9.01 -12.23
CA HIS A 120 -11.73 -10.16 -11.86
C HIS A 120 -11.20 -11.51 -12.38
N ASP A 121 -11.97 -12.19 -13.24
CA ASP A 121 -11.67 -13.52 -13.80
C ASP A 121 -10.46 -13.54 -14.76
N ALA A 122 -9.88 -12.39 -15.07
CA ALA A 122 -8.74 -12.21 -15.96
C ALA A 122 -7.43 -11.85 -15.21
N MET A 123 -7.27 -12.27 -13.94
CA MET A 123 -6.01 -12.08 -13.22
C MET A 123 -4.81 -12.66 -14.00
N PRO A 124 -3.68 -11.92 -14.05
CA PRO A 124 -2.50 -12.35 -14.79
C PRO A 124 -1.82 -13.54 -14.10
N SER A 125 -1.10 -14.36 -14.86
CA SER A 125 -0.11 -15.27 -14.26
C SER A 125 1.05 -14.42 -13.71
N PRO A 126 1.63 -14.75 -12.54
CA PRO A 126 1.36 -15.93 -11.74
C PRO A 126 0.23 -15.80 -10.70
N TRP A 127 -0.44 -14.65 -10.58
CA TRP A 127 -1.48 -14.41 -9.56
C TRP A 127 -2.64 -15.39 -9.62
N ARG A 128 -3.18 -15.68 -10.81
CA ARG A 128 -4.24 -16.68 -10.97
C ARG A 128 -3.82 -18.12 -10.63
N ASP A 129 -2.52 -18.39 -10.57
CA ASP A 129 -1.97 -19.72 -10.32
C ASP A 129 -1.65 -19.93 -8.82
N VAL A 130 -1.87 -18.92 -7.97
CA VAL A 130 -1.58 -18.99 -6.53
C VAL A 130 -2.63 -19.81 -5.80
N ASN A 131 -2.19 -20.84 -5.08
CA ASN A 131 -3.04 -21.62 -4.19
C ASN A 131 -3.16 -20.95 -2.82
N ARG A 132 -4.39 -20.69 -2.35
CA ARG A 132 -4.64 -20.19 -0.98
C ARG A 132 -4.28 -21.25 0.06
N GLN A 133 -3.60 -20.83 1.13
CA GLN A 133 -3.26 -21.68 2.26
C GLN A 133 -4.02 -21.24 3.50
N THR A 134 -5.11 -21.94 3.85
CA THR A 134 -6.13 -21.47 4.80
C THR A 134 -5.82 -21.66 6.28
N GLN A 135 -4.66 -22.21 6.66
CA GLN A 135 -4.31 -22.43 8.06
C GLN A 135 -3.59 -21.21 8.68
N GLU A 136 -4.34 -20.12 8.89
CA GLU A 136 -3.81 -18.92 9.52
C GLU A 136 -3.78 -19.03 11.05
N GLY A 137 -2.65 -18.64 11.64
CA GLY A 137 -2.47 -18.51 13.10
C GLY A 137 -2.55 -17.05 13.57
N PRO A 138 -2.53 -16.79 14.89
CA PRO A 138 -2.63 -15.43 15.44
C PRO A 138 -1.33 -14.61 15.32
N SER A 139 -0.20 -15.20 14.91
CA SER A 139 1.09 -14.50 14.76
C SER A 139 1.15 -13.64 13.49
N CYS A 140 2.08 -12.69 13.45
CA CYS A 140 2.38 -11.91 12.25
C CYS A 140 2.77 -12.83 11.07
N ARG A 141 2.10 -12.69 9.92
CA ARG A 141 2.32 -13.55 8.74
C ARG A 141 3.68 -13.37 8.06
N ILE A 142 4.42 -12.31 8.43
CA ILE A 142 5.75 -12.01 7.90
C ILE A 142 6.83 -12.50 8.87
N THR A 143 6.72 -12.13 10.15
CA THR A 143 7.80 -12.30 11.14
C THR A 143 7.62 -13.53 12.03
N ASP A 144 6.45 -14.17 12.02
CA ASP A 144 5.97 -15.15 13.00
C ASP A 144 5.90 -14.64 14.45
N TYR A 145 6.04 -13.33 14.66
CA TYR A 145 5.99 -12.75 15.99
C TYR A 145 4.56 -12.72 16.53
N MET A 146 4.38 -13.12 17.80
CA MET A 146 3.04 -13.29 18.40
C MET A 146 2.50 -12.06 19.13
N TRP A 147 3.34 -11.11 19.52
CA TRP A 147 2.94 -9.96 20.34
C TRP A 147 2.86 -8.67 19.53
N GLY A 148 1.97 -7.75 19.89
CA GLY A 148 1.81 -6.49 19.13
C GLY A 148 1.40 -6.73 17.67
N VAL A 149 0.61 -7.78 17.43
CA VAL A 149 0.04 -8.11 16.14
C VAL A 149 -1.30 -7.39 15.99
N GLU A 150 -1.47 -6.74 14.86
CA GLU A 150 -2.66 -6.00 14.46
C GLU A 150 -3.24 -6.64 13.19
N ARG A 151 -4.55 -6.49 12.98
CA ARG A 151 -5.17 -6.88 11.71
C ARG A 151 -5.09 -5.71 10.75
N ALA A 152 -4.22 -5.83 9.76
CA ALA A 152 -4.02 -4.84 8.72
C ALA A 152 -4.99 -5.08 7.58
N HIS A 153 -5.66 -4.03 7.10
CA HIS A 153 -6.43 -4.09 5.86
C HIS A 153 -5.49 -4.34 4.68
N VAL A 154 -5.75 -5.39 3.90
CA VAL A 154 -4.99 -5.68 2.68
C VAL A 154 -5.28 -4.61 1.64
N VAL A 155 -6.56 -4.44 1.28
CA VAL A 155 -7.05 -3.27 0.55
C VAL A 155 -7.46 -2.20 1.57
N PRO A 156 -6.79 -1.03 1.59
CA PRO A 156 -7.04 -0.01 2.61
C PRO A 156 -8.49 0.49 2.64
N HIS A 157 -8.99 0.80 3.83
CA HIS A 157 -10.30 1.43 3.99
C HIS A 157 -10.42 2.78 3.26
N SER A 158 -9.30 3.50 3.04
CA SER A 158 -9.29 4.79 2.34
C SER A 158 -9.73 4.70 0.87
N VAL A 159 -9.73 3.51 0.26
CA VAL A 159 -10.17 3.28 -1.12
C VAL A 159 -11.53 2.59 -1.20
N ARG A 160 -12.37 2.72 -0.17
CA ARG A 160 -13.70 2.09 -0.10
C ARG A 160 -14.59 2.38 -1.32
N THR A 161 -14.58 3.60 -1.83
CA THR A 161 -15.39 3.94 -3.02
C THR A 161 -14.95 3.17 -4.27
N TRP A 162 -13.66 2.86 -4.38
CA TRP A 162 -13.15 1.98 -5.44
C TRP A 162 -13.55 0.53 -5.15
N TRP A 163 -13.41 0.05 -3.91
CA TRP A 163 -13.80 -1.30 -3.50
C TRP A 163 -15.26 -1.61 -3.85
N ASP A 164 -16.18 -0.72 -3.48
CA ASP A 164 -17.61 -0.90 -3.71
C ASP A 164 -17.95 -0.89 -5.22
N ARG A 165 -17.26 -0.05 -6.00
CA ARG A 165 -17.49 0.08 -7.45
C ARG A 165 -16.95 -1.10 -8.24
N GLU A 166 -15.81 -1.65 -7.82
CA GLU A 166 -15.26 -2.85 -8.45
C GLU A 166 -15.88 -4.14 -7.87
N GLU A 167 -16.89 -4.08 -7.02
CA GLU A 167 -17.59 -5.28 -6.49
C GLU A 167 -16.63 -6.30 -5.85
N LEU A 168 -15.63 -5.82 -5.12
CA LEU A 168 -14.63 -6.68 -4.45
C LEU A 168 -15.21 -7.47 -3.27
N ASP A 169 -16.43 -7.16 -2.86
CA ASP A 169 -17.17 -7.88 -1.85
C ASP A 169 -17.46 -9.34 -2.23
N GLN A 170 -17.47 -9.67 -3.52
CA GLN A 170 -17.61 -11.04 -4.00
C GLN A 170 -16.45 -11.98 -3.57
N TYR A 171 -15.28 -11.41 -3.23
CA TYR A 171 -14.08 -12.17 -2.87
C TYR A 171 -13.90 -12.38 -1.36
N VAL A 172 -14.84 -11.87 -0.56
CA VAL A 172 -14.76 -11.97 0.90
C VAL A 172 -15.98 -12.69 1.47
N ALA A 173 -15.78 -13.43 2.56
CA ALA A 173 -16.91 -14.01 3.27
C ALA A 173 -17.63 -12.93 4.08
N THR A 174 -18.86 -12.60 3.68
CA THR A 174 -19.72 -11.70 4.45
C THR A 174 -20.34 -12.47 5.62
N ASP A 175 -19.97 -12.10 6.85
CA ASP A 175 -20.74 -12.52 8.02
C ASP A 175 -22.16 -11.98 7.89
N ARG A 176 -23.18 -12.79 8.17
CA ARG A 176 -24.61 -12.46 7.96
C ARG A 176 -25.05 -11.18 8.70
N PHE A 177 -24.22 -10.69 9.62
CA PHE A 177 -24.46 -9.51 10.45
C PHE A 177 -23.58 -8.30 10.10
N SER A 178 -22.59 -8.43 9.22
CA SER A 178 -21.74 -7.31 8.77
C SER A 178 -22.18 -6.84 7.39
N GLN A 179 -22.63 -5.59 7.29
CA GLN A 179 -22.91 -4.95 5.99
C GLN A 179 -21.67 -4.30 5.38
N ASN A 180 -20.53 -4.24 6.10
CA ASN A 180 -19.32 -3.60 5.60
C ASN A 180 -18.29 -4.64 5.20
N THR A 181 -18.32 -5.03 3.93
CA THR A 181 -17.52 -6.12 3.37
C THR A 181 -16.03 -5.77 3.28
N ILE A 182 -15.67 -4.49 3.22
CA ILE A 182 -14.26 -4.06 3.27
C ILE A 182 -13.57 -4.41 4.61
N ASP A 183 -14.33 -4.60 5.69
CA ASP A 183 -13.82 -5.00 7.00
C ASP A 183 -13.87 -6.53 7.22
N ALA A 184 -14.18 -7.30 6.17
CA ALA A 184 -14.21 -8.74 6.23
C ALA A 184 -12.84 -9.35 6.53
N SER A 185 -12.82 -10.53 7.16
CA SER A 185 -11.59 -11.23 7.51
C SER A 185 -10.69 -11.54 6.32
N ASP A 186 -11.28 -11.79 5.15
CA ASP A 186 -10.56 -12.08 3.90
C ASP A 186 -9.82 -10.85 3.33
N ASN A 187 -10.17 -9.63 3.76
CA ASN A 187 -9.43 -8.40 3.45
C ASN A 187 -8.47 -8.00 4.59
N MET A 188 -8.16 -8.91 5.51
CA MET A 188 -7.32 -8.63 6.68
C MET A 188 -6.14 -9.60 6.77
N ILE A 189 -4.97 -9.08 7.12
CA ILE A 189 -3.76 -9.88 7.37
C ILE A 189 -3.13 -9.52 8.73
N PRO A 190 -2.84 -10.51 9.60
CA PRO A 190 -2.13 -10.27 10.86
C PRO A 190 -0.69 -9.82 10.62
N LEU A 191 -0.35 -8.60 11.04
CA LEU A 191 0.98 -8.03 10.93
C LEU A 191 1.44 -7.48 12.28
N ARG A 192 2.75 -7.55 12.55
CA ARG A 192 3.35 -6.83 13.67
C ARG A 192 3.19 -5.33 13.42
N SER A 193 2.94 -4.53 14.44
CA SER A 193 2.61 -3.09 14.33
C SER A 193 3.59 -2.28 13.44
N ASP A 194 4.88 -2.58 13.50
CA ASP A 194 5.90 -1.96 12.63
C ASP A 194 5.74 -2.37 11.15
N MET A 195 5.52 -3.66 10.89
CA MET A 195 5.26 -4.21 9.55
C MET A 195 3.94 -3.69 8.98
N HIS A 196 2.91 -3.52 9.82
CA HIS A 196 1.64 -2.91 9.43
C HIS A 196 1.85 -1.47 8.95
N THR A 197 2.60 -0.68 9.71
CA THR A 197 2.91 0.72 9.36
C THR A 197 3.60 0.80 7.99
N VAL A 198 4.67 0.03 7.78
CA VAL A 198 5.40 0.09 6.50
C VAL A 198 4.63 -0.56 5.35
N PHE A 199 3.72 -1.49 5.63
CA PHE A 199 2.79 -2.00 4.62
C PHE A 199 1.92 -0.86 4.10
N ASP A 200 1.26 -0.11 4.99
CA ASP A 200 0.39 1.03 4.66
C ASP A 200 1.10 2.18 3.97
N ASP A 201 2.38 2.40 4.30
CA ASP A 201 3.24 3.36 3.60
C ASP A 201 3.68 2.91 2.20
N LYS A 202 3.13 1.80 1.67
CA LYS A 202 3.47 1.23 0.35
C LYS A 202 4.94 0.84 0.23
N VAL A 203 5.62 0.55 1.34
CA VAL A 203 7.05 0.19 1.33
C VAL A 203 7.27 -1.15 0.67
N PHE A 204 6.35 -2.09 0.90
CA PHE A 204 6.37 -3.41 0.29
C PHE A 204 4.97 -3.83 -0.16
N ALA A 205 4.95 -4.80 -1.07
CA ALA A 205 3.78 -5.57 -1.42
C ALA A 205 4.07 -7.06 -1.24
N ILE A 206 3.01 -7.86 -1.13
CA ILE A 206 3.11 -9.32 -1.16
C ILE A 206 2.86 -9.73 -2.61
N VAL A 207 3.81 -10.41 -3.25
CA VAL A 207 3.70 -10.79 -4.66
C VAL A 207 4.09 -12.25 -4.88
N PRO A 208 3.49 -12.93 -5.87
CA PRO A 208 3.88 -14.28 -6.23
C PRO A 208 5.17 -14.26 -7.05
N LYS A 209 6.18 -15.01 -6.61
CA LYS A 209 7.42 -15.25 -7.36
C LYS A 209 7.62 -16.74 -7.61
N ARG A 210 8.20 -17.05 -8.77
CA ARG A 210 8.53 -18.42 -9.18
C ARG A 210 9.96 -18.74 -8.78
N ASP A 211 10.14 -19.82 -8.03
CA ASP A 211 11.44 -20.43 -7.76
C ASP A 211 11.47 -21.81 -8.45
N GLY A 212 12.04 -21.84 -9.66
CA GLY A 212 11.91 -22.99 -10.56
C GLY A 212 10.45 -23.30 -10.90
N ARG A 213 9.93 -24.40 -10.36
CA ARG A 213 8.52 -24.82 -10.54
C ARG A 213 7.61 -24.42 -9.37
N GLU A 214 8.19 -24.01 -8.24
CA GLU A 214 7.43 -23.63 -7.06
C GLU A 214 6.95 -22.18 -7.19
N LEU A 215 5.68 -21.94 -6.87
CA LEU A 215 5.13 -20.60 -6.77
C LEU A 215 4.88 -20.27 -5.31
N SER A 216 5.46 -19.18 -4.83
CA SER A 216 5.29 -18.74 -3.44
C SER A 216 5.00 -17.25 -3.37
N LEU A 217 4.15 -16.86 -2.41
CA LEU A 217 3.97 -15.46 -2.08
C LEU A 217 5.13 -15.00 -1.20
N VAL A 218 5.77 -13.91 -1.61
CA VAL A 218 6.91 -13.33 -0.92
C VAL A 218 6.69 -11.85 -0.67
N ILE A 219 7.44 -11.32 0.29
CA ILE A 219 7.51 -9.87 0.50
C ILE A 219 8.43 -9.24 -0.55
N HIS A 220 7.88 -8.35 -1.36
CA HIS A 220 8.62 -7.58 -2.34
C HIS A 220 8.68 -6.12 -1.91
N ILE A 221 9.87 -5.64 -1.58
CA ILE A 221 10.11 -4.22 -1.27
C ILE A 221 9.99 -3.41 -2.56
N VAL A 222 8.98 -2.55 -2.62
CA VAL A 222 8.69 -1.68 -3.77
C VAL A 222 9.35 -0.31 -3.57
N ASN A 223 9.20 0.26 -2.38
CA ASN A 223 9.63 1.61 -2.04
C ASN A 223 10.62 1.60 -0.87
N PRO A 224 11.90 1.30 -1.10
CA PRO A 224 12.88 1.11 -0.04
C PRO A 224 13.06 2.38 0.80
N ILE A 225 13.25 2.17 2.10
CA ILE A 225 13.61 3.20 3.07
C ILE A 225 15.15 3.30 3.11
N ARG A 226 15.66 4.48 3.48
CA ARG A 226 17.09 4.82 3.44
C ARG A 226 18.00 3.94 4.31
N ASP A 227 17.47 3.35 5.37
CA ASP A 227 18.22 2.51 6.32
C ASP A 227 18.62 1.14 5.72
N GLY A 228 17.92 0.72 4.68
CA GLY A 228 18.13 -0.53 3.98
C GLY A 228 17.71 -1.80 4.72
N TYR A 229 17.29 -1.68 5.98
CA TYR A 229 16.99 -2.82 6.85
C TYR A 229 15.91 -3.72 6.24
N LEU A 230 14.82 -3.13 5.74
CA LEU A 230 13.72 -3.90 5.17
C LEU A 230 14.11 -4.70 3.93
N HIS A 231 14.92 -4.14 3.02
CA HIS A 231 15.33 -4.89 1.83
C HIS A 231 16.31 -6.01 2.15
N GLN A 232 17.18 -5.84 3.14
CA GLN A 232 18.15 -6.87 3.53
C GLN A 232 17.51 -8.05 4.26
N HIS A 233 16.46 -7.80 5.06
CA HIS A 233 15.90 -8.82 5.94
C HIS A 233 14.55 -9.39 5.51
N TYR A 234 13.80 -8.67 4.68
CA TYR A 234 12.44 -9.05 4.31
C TYR A 234 12.20 -9.20 2.82
N HIS A 235 13.03 -8.65 1.93
CA HIS A 235 12.86 -8.89 0.49
C HIS A 235 12.97 -10.40 0.19
N ASN A 236 12.06 -10.94 -0.62
CA ASN A 236 11.93 -12.37 -0.93
C ASN A 236 11.68 -13.30 0.25
N ARG A 237 11.32 -12.77 1.42
CA ARG A 237 10.86 -13.62 2.53
C ARG A 237 9.50 -14.23 2.18
N LYS A 238 9.41 -15.55 2.22
CA LYS A 238 8.15 -16.29 2.01
C LYS A 238 7.11 -15.89 3.07
N LEU A 239 5.89 -15.66 2.64
CA LEU A 239 4.76 -15.41 3.51
C LEU A 239 4.35 -16.70 4.21
N LEU A 240 4.06 -16.63 5.52
CA LEU A 240 3.48 -17.75 6.26
C LEU A 240 2.04 -18.00 5.78
N PRO A 241 1.44 -19.19 6.05
CA PRO A 241 0.04 -19.46 5.72
C PRO A 241 -0.90 -18.34 6.19
N PHE A 242 -1.83 -17.92 5.33
CA PHE A 242 -2.59 -16.67 5.46
C PHE A 242 -4.06 -16.85 5.07
N GLY A 243 -4.96 -16.11 5.73
CA GLY A 243 -6.40 -16.24 5.50
C GLY A 243 -6.96 -15.38 4.37
N CYS A 244 -6.26 -14.33 3.97
CA CYS A 244 -6.80 -13.32 3.04
C CYS A 244 -7.00 -13.81 1.60
N SER A 245 -7.83 -13.08 0.85
CA SER A 245 -8.12 -13.31 -0.57
C SER A 245 -6.90 -12.93 -1.44
N ILE A 246 -6.65 -13.72 -2.50
CA ILE A 246 -5.59 -13.44 -3.47
C ILE A 246 -5.94 -12.18 -4.27
N GLU A 247 -7.22 -11.97 -4.55
CA GLU A 247 -7.77 -10.81 -5.23
C GLU A 247 -7.50 -9.53 -4.42
N CYS A 248 -7.69 -9.59 -3.09
CA CYS A 248 -7.33 -8.49 -2.20
C CYS A 248 -5.82 -8.22 -2.23
N LEU A 249 -4.98 -9.25 -2.19
CA LEU A 249 -3.52 -9.11 -2.29
C LEU A 249 -3.09 -8.50 -3.65
N PHE A 250 -3.74 -8.88 -4.74
CA PHE A 250 -3.49 -8.34 -6.06
C PHE A 250 -3.90 -6.86 -6.15
N ALA A 251 -5.09 -6.51 -5.65
CA ALA A 251 -5.54 -5.13 -5.54
C ALA A 251 -4.57 -4.29 -4.69
N ARG A 252 -4.03 -4.84 -3.61
CA ARG A 252 -2.99 -4.20 -2.80
C ARG A 252 -1.69 -4.01 -3.57
N PHE A 253 -1.25 -4.99 -4.36
CA PHE A 253 -0.09 -4.82 -5.22
C PHE A 253 -0.31 -3.66 -6.21
N ALA A 254 -1.45 -3.62 -6.89
CA ALA A 254 -1.80 -2.50 -7.77
C ALA A 254 -1.79 -1.15 -7.03
N TRP A 255 -2.44 -1.06 -5.87
CA TRP A 255 -2.44 0.15 -5.04
C TRP A 255 -1.03 0.64 -4.66
N THR A 256 -0.10 -0.29 -4.48
CA THR A 256 1.31 -0.02 -4.20
C THR A 256 2.06 0.50 -5.44
N ILE A 257 1.80 -0.09 -6.62
CA ILE A 257 2.38 0.36 -7.89
C ILE A 257 1.97 1.78 -8.25
N PHE A 258 0.73 2.20 -7.96
CA PHE A 258 0.29 3.59 -8.14
C PHE A 258 0.90 4.58 -7.12
N SER A 259 1.93 4.18 -6.35
CA SER A 259 2.64 5.10 -5.48
C SER A 259 3.42 6.16 -6.29
N PRO A 260 3.53 7.40 -5.78
CA PRO A 260 4.33 8.44 -6.43
C PRO A 260 5.81 8.08 -6.61
N ARG A 261 6.34 7.13 -5.84
CA ARG A 261 7.75 6.71 -5.97
C ARG A 261 7.98 5.80 -7.19
N VAL A 262 6.99 4.96 -7.53
CA VAL A 262 7.09 4.05 -8.68
C VAL A 262 6.77 4.77 -9.98
N MET A 263 5.69 5.57 -10.00
CA MET A 263 5.21 6.25 -11.20
C MET A 263 5.63 7.72 -11.31
N GLY A 264 6.26 8.29 -10.28
CA GLY A 264 6.56 9.73 -10.21
C GLY A 264 7.37 10.24 -11.38
N HIS A 265 8.34 9.45 -11.87
CA HIS A 265 9.12 9.85 -13.05
C HIS A 265 8.28 10.04 -14.32
N PHE A 266 7.21 9.27 -14.49
CA PHE A 266 6.32 9.41 -15.64
C PHE A 266 5.55 10.74 -15.59
N TRP A 267 5.19 11.17 -14.37
CA TRP A 267 4.44 12.40 -14.10
C TRP A 267 5.33 13.64 -13.99
N ASP A 268 6.40 13.59 -13.22
CA ASP A 268 7.24 14.76 -12.91
C ASP A 268 8.03 15.26 -14.14
N LYS A 269 8.30 14.37 -15.08
CA LYS A 269 9.04 14.66 -16.31
C LYS A 269 8.15 14.86 -17.54
N CYS A 270 6.83 14.98 -17.40
CA CYS A 270 5.94 15.19 -18.54
C CYS A 270 6.06 16.63 -19.09
N ASN A 271 6.84 16.82 -20.15
CA ASN A 271 6.83 18.08 -20.92
C ASN A 271 5.93 17.94 -22.15
N THR A 272 5.75 16.71 -22.62
CA THR A 272 4.79 16.33 -23.65
C THR A 272 3.48 15.85 -23.01
N SER A 273 2.34 16.11 -23.67
CA SER A 273 1.04 15.60 -23.27
C SER A 273 1.05 14.07 -23.15
N ARG A 274 0.41 13.54 -22.10
CA ARG A 274 0.30 12.10 -21.85
C ARG A 274 -1.07 11.61 -22.25
N LEU A 275 -1.12 10.46 -22.94
CA LEU A 275 -2.36 9.74 -23.14
C LEU A 275 -2.71 8.93 -21.90
N LEU A 276 -3.87 9.19 -21.32
CA LEU A 276 -4.33 8.59 -20.07
C LEU A 276 -5.60 7.78 -20.27
N LEU A 277 -5.73 6.70 -19.50
CA LEU A 277 -6.99 5.99 -19.31
C LEU A 277 -7.61 6.47 -18.00
N VAL A 278 -8.51 7.45 -18.09
CA VAL A 278 -9.19 8.03 -16.92
C VAL A 278 -10.54 7.36 -16.75
N ARG A 279 -10.97 7.13 -15.51
CA ARG A 279 -12.27 6.53 -15.24
C ARG A 279 -13.19 7.52 -14.56
N ASP A 280 -14.40 7.63 -15.07
CA ASP A 280 -15.42 8.45 -14.44
C ASP A 280 -15.86 7.78 -13.12
N PRO A 281 -15.80 8.49 -11.98
CA PRO A 281 -16.11 7.92 -10.68
C PRO A 281 -17.61 7.62 -10.49
N THR A 282 -18.49 8.24 -11.27
CA THR A 282 -19.95 8.14 -11.16
C THR A 282 -20.49 7.07 -12.10
N THR A 283 -20.04 7.07 -13.36
CA THR A 283 -20.53 6.14 -14.38
C THR A 283 -19.69 4.87 -14.49
N GLY A 284 -18.47 4.85 -13.92
CA GLY A 284 -17.54 3.73 -14.07
C GLY A 284 -17.02 3.53 -15.49
N THR A 285 -17.27 4.47 -16.41
CA THR A 285 -16.82 4.38 -17.80
C THR A 285 -15.40 4.90 -17.94
N SER A 286 -14.56 4.20 -18.71
CA SER A 286 -13.19 4.63 -19.00
C SER A 286 -13.13 5.46 -20.28
N THR A 287 -12.41 6.57 -20.23
CA THR A 287 -12.19 7.49 -21.34
C THR A 287 -10.70 7.64 -21.62
N LEU A 288 -10.37 7.83 -22.91
CA LEU A 288 -9.02 8.17 -23.34
C LEU A 288 -8.87 9.68 -23.38
N GLU A 289 -7.91 10.21 -22.63
CA GLU A 289 -7.69 11.65 -22.52
C GLU A 289 -6.23 12.00 -22.74
N SER A 290 -5.95 12.96 -23.61
CA SER A 290 -4.62 13.55 -23.72
C SER A 290 -4.55 14.74 -22.76
N ARG A 291 -3.61 14.70 -21.81
CA ARG A 291 -3.45 15.75 -20.79
C ARG A 291 -2.04 16.30 -20.75
N ASP A 292 -1.92 17.61 -20.67
CA ASP A 292 -0.64 18.29 -20.43
C ASP A 292 -0.19 18.17 -18.96
N ARG A 293 0.97 18.75 -18.65
CA ARG A 293 1.58 18.72 -17.32
C ARG A 293 0.70 19.30 -16.22
N GLU A 294 0.05 20.44 -16.47
CA GLU A 294 -0.76 21.13 -15.47
C GLU A 294 -2.05 20.35 -15.18
N GLN A 295 -2.65 19.79 -16.23
CA GLN A 295 -3.83 18.94 -16.14
C GLN A 295 -3.53 17.62 -15.43
N VAL A 296 -2.37 17.00 -15.66
CA VAL A 296 -1.90 15.81 -14.93
C VAL A 296 -1.67 16.15 -13.46
N ASN A 297 -0.96 17.24 -13.14
CA ASN A 297 -0.71 17.65 -11.76
C ASN A 297 -2.01 17.90 -10.99
N SER A 298 -2.97 18.58 -11.63
CA SER A 298 -4.29 18.83 -11.05
C SER A 298 -5.06 17.53 -10.78
N LEU A 299 -5.00 16.57 -11.72
CA LEU A 299 -5.63 15.25 -11.57
C LEU A 299 -5.07 14.46 -10.39
N LEU A 300 -3.74 14.43 -10.25
CA LEU A 300 -3.03 13.73 -9.19
C LEU A 300 -3.24 14.39 -7.82
N ALA A 301 -3.23 15.73 -7.76
CA ALA A 301 -3.51 16.48 -6.54
C ALA A 301 -4.93 16.23 -6.00
N ALA A 302 -5.92 16.14 -6.90
CA ALA A 302 -7.30 15.85 -6.53
C ALA A 302 -7.52 14.46 -5.93
N SER A 303 -6.62 13.49 -6.19
CA SER A 303 -6.67 12.17 -5.54
C SER A 303 -6.01 12.17 -4.16
N ARG A 304 -4.92 12.93 -3.98
CA ARG A 304 -4.26 13.10 -2.67
C ARG A 304 -5.16 13.78 -1.63
N SER A 305 -6.03 14.70 -2.04
CA SER A 305 -6.98 15.35 -1.12
C SER A 305 -8.07 14.41 -0.61
N ARG A 306 -8.41 13.35 -1.36
CA ARG A 306 -9.43 12.36 -0.99
C ARG A 306 -8.92 11.26 -0.06
N SER A 307 -7.60 11.03 -0.04
CA SER A 307 -6.93 10.01 0.77
C SER A 307 -6.44 10.50 2.14
N ALA A 308 -6.77 11.73 2.53
CA ALA A 308 -6.41 12.25 3.85
C ALA A 308 -7.16 11.50 4.96
N SER A 309 -6.39 10.75 5.77
CA SER A 309 -6.82 10.05 6.98
C SER A 309 -7.71 10.94 7.88
N PRO A 310 -8.70 10.38 8.62
CA PRO A 310 -9.61 11.15 9.45
C PRO A 310 -8.83 12.09 10.38
N ARG A 311 -8.88 13.40 10.11
CA ARG A 311 -8.32 14.39 11.01
C ARG A 311 -8.93 14.16 12.39
N LYS A 312 -8.08 13.78 13.35
CA LYS A 312 -8.35 13.77 14.79
C LYS A 312 -9.15 15.04 15.11
N ARG A 313 -10.40 14.88 15.57
CA ARG A 313 -11.36 15.97 15.81
C ARG A 313 -10.64 17.13 16.50
N LYS A 314 -10.64 18.32 15.90
CA LYS A 314 -10.15 19.53 16.57
C LYS A 314 -10.94 19.67 17.88
N ALA A 315 -10.23 19.81 19.00
CA ALA A 315 -10.85 20.21 20.25
C ALA A 315 -11.52 21.59 20.05
N PRO A 316 -12.67 21.86 20.69
CA PRO A 316 -13.38 23.13 20.52
C PRO A 316 -12.48 24.30 20.95
N GLU A 317 -12.51 25.36 20.13
CA GLU A 317 -11.73 26.59 20.30
C GLU A 317 -12.01 27.23 21.66
N ALA A 318 -10.99 27.30 22.51
CA ALA A 318 -10.92 28.31 23.56
C ALA A 318 -10.30 29.57 22.94
N ALA A 319 -11.00 30.69 23.10
CA ALA A 319 -10.67 31.98 22.52
C ALA A 319 -9.26 32.47 22.87
N GLY A 320 -8.59 33.06 21.87
CA GLY A 320 -7.60 34.12 22.07
C GLY A 320 -6.16 33.65 22.32
N ASN A 321 -5.39 33.49 21.24
CA ASN A 321 -4.21 34.33 21.02
C ASN A 321 -3.62 34.10 19.62
N ASP A 322 -3.40 35.21 18.92
CA ASP A 322 -2.82 35.30 17.60
C ASP A 322 -1.32 35.01 17.67
N VAL A 323 -0.91 33.84 17.16
CA VAL A 323 0.50 33.55 16.88
C VAL A 323 0.57 32.98 15.46
N ARG A 324 1.08 33.79 14.53
CA ARG A 324 1.38 33.43 13.15
C ARG A 324 2.26 32.17 13.13
N LEU A 325 1.70 31.04 12.69
CA LEU A 325 2.46 29.84 12.37
C LEU A 325 3.01 29.98 10.95
N LEU A 326 4.34 29.97 10.83
CA LEU A 326 5.03 29.86 9.55
C LEU A 326 4.72 28.49 8.92
N GLU A 327 4.36 28.50 7.63
CA GLU A 327 4.22 27.30 6.80
C GLU A 327 5.55 26.52 6.81
N TYR A 328 5.48 25.25 7.24
CA TYR A 328 6.60 24.33 7.17
C TYR A 328 6.48 23.54 5.86
N ASP A 329 7.43 23.79 4.96
CA ASP A 329 7.66 23.04 3.73
C ASP A 329 8.34 21.69 4.09
N PRO A 330 7.78 20.51 3.76
CA PRO A 330 8.34 19.24 4.17
C PRO A 330 9.41 18.77 3.16
N LEU A 331 10.57 19.41 3.22
CA LEU A 331 11.80 18.90 2.62
C LEU A 331 12.92 18.88 3.65
N ASP A 332 13.64 17.75 3.66
CA ASP A 332 14.94 17.52 4.30
C ASP A 332 14.96 17.11 5.78
N SER A 333 14.84 15.80 6.04
CA SER A 333 15.38 15.19 7.27
C SER A 333 16.84 14.77 7.05
N GLY A 334 17.70 15.78 6.96
CA GLY A 334 19.14 15.65 7.16
C GLY A 334 19.45 15.67 8.66
N ILE A 335 19.96 14.56 9.18
CA ILE A 335 20.48 14.45 10.55
C ILE A 335 21.79 15.23 10.60
N GLY A 336 21.81 16.31 11.38
CA GLY A 336 23.00 17.10 11.70
C GLY A 336 23.34 16.99 13.20
N ASP A 337 24.35 16.18 13.47
CA ASP A 337 25.09 16.07 14.73
C ASP A 337 25.81 17.39 15.06
N SER A 338 25.75 17.85 16.32
CA SER A 338 26.85 18.51 17.03
C SER A 338 26.50 18.83 18.49
N SER A 339 27.32 18.28 19.39
CA SER A 339 27.47 18.55 20.81
C SER A 339 27.70 20.03 21.18
N GLN A 340 27.16 20.48 22.33
CA GLN A 340 27.94 21.03 23.46
C GLN A 340 27.03 21.40 24.67
N ALA A 341 27.64 21.32 25.85
CA ALA A 341 27.06 21.48 27.20
C ALA A 341 26.69 22.94 27.55
N ASP A 342 25.73 23.14 28.49
CA ASP A 342 26.01 23.50 29.89
C ASP A 342 24.75 23.98 30.66
N SER A 343 24.74 23.65 31.96
CA SER A 343 24.10 24.30 33.12
C SER A 343 22.57 24.32 33.34
N GLY A 344 22.15 23.54 34.36
CA GLY A 344 21.57 24.12 35.59
C GLY A 344 20.07 24.42 35.70
N SER A 345 19.37 23.61 36.51
CA SER A 345 18.43 24.03 37.59
C SER A 345 17.00 23.45 37.53
N ALA A 346 16.74 22.60 38.54
CA ALA A 346 15.56 22.53 39.41
C ALA A 346 14.13 22.39 38.81
N ASP A 347 13.64 21.15 38.96
CA ASP A 347 12.52 20.80 39.85
C ASP A 347 11.07 20.78 39.29
N ARG A 348 10.36 19.73 39.72
CA ARG A 348 8.90 19.46 39.69
C ARG A 348 8.28 18.76 38.48
N SER A 349 8.28 17.43 38.56
CA SER A 349 7.22 16.59 38.00
C SER A 349 5.91 16.74 38.78
N PRO A 350 4.75 16.67 38.10
CA PRO A 350 3.61 15.99 38.70
C PRO A 350 3.06 14.89 37.79
N SER A 351 3.11 13.67 38.32
CA SER A 351 2.25 12.55 37.94
C SER A 351 0.77 12.95 38.02
N ARG A 352 -0.04 12.62 37.00
CA ARG A 352 -1.50 12.58 37.16
C ARG A 352 -2.13 11.40 36.44
N GLY A 353 -2.43 10.39 37.26
CA GLY A 353 -3.49 9.43 37.04
C GLY A 353 -4.88 10.06 37.12
N ARG A 354 -5.83 9.33 36.55
CA ARG A 354 -7.24 9.65 36.29
C ARG A 354 -8.06 9.60 37.59
N SER A 355 -8.71 10.70 37.97
CA SER A 355 -9.70 10.72 39.07
C SER A 355 -11.13 10.68 38.51
N ARG A 356 -11.93 9.72 38.98
CA ARG A 356 -13.37 9.55 38.68
C ARG A 356 -14.19 10.42 39.63
N LYS A 357 -14.99 11.35 39.10
CA LYS A 357 -15.92 12.16 39.89
C LYS A 357 -17.30 11.49 39.91
N ARG A 358 -17.71 10.97 41.08
CA ARG A 358 -19.11 10.65 41.42
C ARG A 358 -19.76 11.93 41.96
N GLN A 359 -20.94 12.30 41.46
CA GLN A 359 -21.81 13.28 42.11
C GLN A 359 -22.85 12.54 42.97
N ARG A 360 -22.96 12.94 44.23
CA ARG A 360 -24.11 12.72 45.11
C ARG A 360 -24.81 14.06 45.23
N ALA A 361 -26.13 14.07 45.10
CA ALA A 361 -27.00 15.05 45.72
C ALA A 361 -28.06 14.26 46.48
N SER A 362 -28.18 14.59 47.77
CA SER A 362 -29.27 14.23 48.67
C SER A 362 -30.58 14.87 48.20
N ASP A 363 -31.70 14.25 48.52
CA ASP A 363 -32.67 14.83 49.45
C ASP A 363 -33.59 13.71 49.97
N GLU A 364 -33.84 13.76 51.28
CA GLU A 364 -34.70 12.87 52.04
C GLU A 364 -36.17 13.25 51.83
N GLU A 365 -37.07 12.26 51.76
CA GLU A 365 -38.36 12.24 52.48
C GLU A 365 -39.13 10.94 52.21
N GLY A 366 -39.70 10.34 53.27
CA GLY A 366 -40.95 9.57 53.14
C GLY A 366 -40.89 8.03 53.16
N LEU A 367 -40.66 7.46 54.34
CA LEU A 367 -41.45 6.40 55.00
C LEU A 367 -42.06 5.22 54.19
N ASP A 368 -41.71 4.02 54.65
CA ASP A 368 -42.54 2.81 54.79
C ASP A 368 -43.34 2.26 53.58
N ARG A 369 -42.89 1.10 53.07
CA ARG A 369 -43.58 -0.17 53.34
C ARG A 369 -42.85 -1.40 52.77
N VAL A 370 -42.76 -2.37 53.66
CA VAL A 370 -42.25 -3.74 53.51
C VAL A 370 -43.27 -4.60 52.74
N VAL A 371 -42.78 -5.71 52.17
CA VAL A 371 -43.43 -7.03 51.97
C VAL A 371 -43.80 -7.41 50.53
N GLN A 372 -42.98 -8.35 50.02
CA GLN A 372 -43.31 -9.56 49.24
C GLN A 372 -44.39 -9.51 48.15
N LYS A 373 -44.04 -10.01 46.95
CA LYS A 373 -44.42 -11.38 46.57
C LYS A 373 -43.73 -11.87 45.29
N ARG A 374 -43.11 -13.05 45.43
CA ARG A 374 -42.77 -13.97 44.35
C ARG A 374 -44.05 -14.52 43.70
N GLY A 375 -43.97 -14.73 42.39
CA GLY A 375 -44.55 -15.87 41.68
C GLY A 375 -45.95 -15.69 41.12
N LYS A 376 -46.07 -15.85 39.78
CA LYS A 376 -46.74 -17.02 39.21
C LYS A 376 -46.46 -17.13 37.70
N VAL A 377 -46.23 -18.36 37.28
CA VAL A 377 -46.20 -18.87 35.90
C VAL A 377 -47.60 -19.42 35.61
N GLU A 378 -48.14 -19.15 34.43
CA GLU A 378 -49.26 -19.85 33.76
C GLU A 378 -49.13 -19.39 32.28
N LEU A 379 -48.57 -20.17 31.35
CA LEU A 379 -49.15 -21.32 30.64
C LEU A 379 -50.66 -21.16 30.38
N ASP A 380 -50.99 -20.79 29.15
CA ASP A 380 -52.27 -21.17 28.57
C ASP A 380 -52.08 -21.67 27.13
N VAL A 381 -52.72 -22.81 26.90
CA VAL A 381 -52.74 -23.63 25.68
C VAL A 381 -54.20 -23.81 25.32
N LYS A 382 -54.49 -23.84 24.01
CA LYS A 382 -55.75 -24.11 23.28
C LYS A 382 -56.31 -22.84 22.63
N MET A 383 -56.79 -22.87 21.39
CA MET A 383 -57.24 -23.98 20.54
C MET A 383 -57.06 -23.60 19.08
#